data_AF-A0A7D4Y5M9-F1
#
_entry.id   AF-A0A7D4Y5M9-F1
#
_cell.length_a   1.000
_cell.length_b   1.000
_cell.length_c   1.000
_cell.angle_alpha   90.00
_cell.angle_beta   90.00
_cell.angle_gamma   90.00
#
_symmetry.space_group_name_H-M   'P 1'
#
loop_
_entity.id
_entity.type
_entity.pdbx_description
1 polymer ?
#
loop_
_entity_poly.entity_id
_entity_poly.type
_entity_poly.pdbx_seq_one_letter_code
_entity_poly.pdbx_strand_id
1 'polypeptide(L)'
;MSSTGDQPSEQFLTMLGVGSGVMQIVVFTAVGVMTLDSVPYGVAIGGLSGLGTFLFLPWFLSLSAAQEEDDDGFGPAMERISRDTGPGVFGLGLEMGAIVMLAVGFARGPDLLLGVAIALAVAVGVYLVGSFVLGRQS
;
A
#
# COMPACT_ATOMS: atom_id res chain seq x y z
N MET A 1 14.79 16.90 -35.07
CA MET A 1 13.58 16.66 -34.26
C MET A 1 13.36 15.15 -34.25
N SER A 2 13.74 14.49 -33.16
CA SER A 2 13.48 13.06 -32.92
C SER A 2 12.33 12.96 -31.92
N SER A 3 11.29 12.25 -32.32
CA SER A 3 10.08 11.98 -31.54
C SER A 3 10.42 11.27 -30.23
N THR A 4 10.21 11.96 -29.11
CA THR A 4 10.18 11.37 -27.76
C THR A 4 8.81 10.72 -27.57
N GLY A 5 8.67 9.48 -28.02
CA GLY A 5 7.45 8.69 -27.80
C GLY A 5 7.38 8.16 -26.37
N ASP A 6 6.25 8.43 -25.70
CA ASP A 6 5.65 7.68 -24.60
C ASP A 6 6.54 7.18 -23.44
N GLN A 7 6.89 8.07 -22.50
CA GLN A 7 7.12 7.67 -21.09
C GLN A 7 6.23 8.38 -20.03
N PRO A 8 4.96 8.79 -20.29
CA PRO A 8 4.16 9.48 -19.29
C PRO A 8 3.52 8.57 -18.22
N SER A 9 3.33 7.27 -18.46
CA SER A 9 2.51 6.42 -17.57
C SER A 9 3.22 6.00 -16.27
N GLU A 10 4.39 5.36 -16.34
CA GLU A 10 5.12 4.89 -15.15
C GLU A 10 5.57 6.03 -14.24
N GLN A 11 6.02 7.14 -14.85
CA GLN A 11 6.47 8.31 -14.12
C GLN A 11 5.30 9.03 -13.42
N PHE A 12 4.13 9.08 -14.04
CA PHE A 12 2.91 9.62 -13.45
C PHE A 12 2.37 8.75 -12.31
N LEU A 13 2.35 7.42 -12.49
CA LEU A 13 1.95 6.47 -11.44
C LEU A 13 2.88 6.56 -10.22
N THR A 14 4.18 6.70 -10.46
CA THR A 14 5.16 6.91 -9.39
C THR A 14 4.93 8.25 -8.70
N MET A 15 4.67 9.32 -9.44
CA MET A 15 4.38 10.64 -8.88
C MET A 15 3.12 10.64 -8.01
N LEU A 16 2.07 9.92 -8.43
CA LEU A 16 0.87 9.71 -7.62
C LEU A 16 1.17 8.90 -6.36
N GLY A 17 1.92 7.80 -6.47
CA GLY A 17 2.34 6.99 -5.33
C GLY A 17 3.13 7.81 -4.30
N VAL A 18 4.11 8.61 -4.75
CA VAL A 18 4.90 9.51 -3.89
C VAL A 18 4.01 10.56 -3.24
N GLY A 19 3.21 11.28 -4.03
CA GLY A 19 2.36 12.36 -3.53
C GLY A 19 1.33 11.88 -2.52
N SER A 20 0.65 10.77 -2.85
CA SER A 20 -0.31 10.12 -1.96
C SER A 20 0.36 9.60 -0.70
N GLY A 21 1.51 8.91 -0.82
CA GLY A 21 2.25 8.39 0.32
C GLY A 21 2.67 9.47 1.30
N VAL A 22 3.21 10.60 0.81
CA VAL A 22 3.60 11.74 1.66
C VAL A 22 2.38 12.32 2.38
N MET A 23 1.27 12.55 1.67
CA MET A 23 0.04 13.07 2.28
C MET A 23 -0.49 12.11 3.35
N GLN A 24 -0.44 10.80 3.07
CA GLN A 24 -0.86 9.77 4.00
C GLN A 24 0.00 9.77 5.27
N ILE A 25 1.33 9.89 5.14
CA ILE A 25 2.24 10.03 6.30
C ILE A 25 1.79 11.20 7.18
N VAL A 26 1.58 12.38 6.57
CA VAL A 26 1.23 13.60 7.31
C VAL A 26 -0.11 13.43 8.03
N VAL A 27 -1.13 12.96 7.31
CA VAL A 27 -2.49 12.81 7.87
C VAL A 27 -2.51 11.78 8.99
N PHE A 28 -2.00 10.56 8.76
CA PHE A 28 -2.04 9.51 9.77
C PHE A 28 -1.11 9.77 10.96
N THR A 29 0.01 10.48 10.74
CA THR A 29 0.82 10.97 11.86
C THR A 29 0.02 11.95 12.69
N ALA A 30 -0.59 12.97 12.07
CA ALA A 30 -1.38 13.97 12.79
C ALA A 30 -2.54 13.32 13.57
N VAL A 31 -3.30 12.44 12.93
CA VAL A 31 -4.39 11.68 13.56
C VAL A 31 -3.86 10.84 14.71
N GLY A 32 -2.79 10.09 14.52
CA GLY A 32 -2.22 9.23 15.56
C GLY A 32 -1.71 10.02 16.77
N VAL A 33 -1.04 11.15 16.54
CA VAL A 33 -0.57 12.03 17.62
C VAL A 33 -1.73 12.64 18.38
N MET A 34 -2.73 13.21 17.68
CA MET A 34 -3.89 13.85 18.32
C MET A 34 -4.78 12.84 19.06
N THR A 35 -4.85 11.60 18.57
CA THR A 35 -5.74 10.58 19.12
C THR A 35 -5.10 9.84 20.31
N LEU A 36 -3.78 9.69 20.32
CA LEU A 36 -3.05 8.84 21.27
C LEU A 36 -2.08 9.61 22.16
N ASP A 37 -2.00 10.93 22.01
CA ASP A 37 -1.07 11.84 22.70
C ASP A 37 0.40 11.34 22.67
N SER A 38 0.78 10.65 21.59
CA SER A 38 2.09 10.02 21.45
C SER A 38 2.68 10.25 20.07
N VAL A 39 3.67 11.14 20.01
CA VAL A 39 4.46 11.43 18.80
C VAL A 39 5.10 10.18 18.19
N PRO A 40 5.87 9.34 18.92
CA PRO A 40 6.52 8.19 18.30
C PRO A 40 5.51 7.18 17.77
N TYR A 41 4.36 7.02 18.42
CA TYR A 41 3.30 6.13 17.97
C TYR A 41 2.60 6.67 16.72
N GLY A 42 2.27 7.96 16.68
CA GLY A 42 1.71 8.62 15.51
C GLY A 42 2.64 8.54 14.30
N VAL A 43 3.94 8.79 14.48
CA VAL A 43 4.94 8.67 13.41
C VAL A 43 5.02 7.24 12.87
N ALA A 44 4.92 6.23 13.73
CA ALA A 44 4.91 4.83 13.28
C ALA A 44 3.66 4.50 12.45
N ILE A 45 2.46 4.94 12.89
CA ILE A 45 1.22 4.78 12.11
C ILE A 45 1.36 5.49 10.76
N GLY A 46 1.76 6.75 10.75
CA GLY A 46 1.91 7.54 9.53
C GLY A 46 2.96 6.94 8.59
N GLY A 47 4.11 6.50 9.10
CA GLY A 47 5.14 5.85 8.31
C GLY A 47 4.68 4.54 7.67
N LEU A 48 4.01 3.66 8.45
CA LEU A 48 3.48 2.40 7.95
C LEU A 48 2.40 2.61 6.90
N SER A 49 1.45 3.51 7.15
CA SER A 49 0.40 3.88 6.20
C SER A 49 1.04 4.49 4.94
N GLY A 50 1.85 5.54 5.06
CA GLY A 50 2.56 6.16 3.94
C GLY A 50 3.34 5.20 3.03
N LEU A 51 4.14 4.32 3.63
CA LEU A 51 4.86 3.27 2.89
C LEU A 51 3.89 2.28 2.25
N GLY A 52 2.81 1.93 2.95
CA GLY A 52 1.73 1.12 2.43
C GLY A 52 1.12 1.72 1.16
N THR A 53 0.64 2.96 1.22
CA THR A 53 0.11 3.71 0.06
C THR A 53 1.13 3.79 -1.07
N PHE A 54 2.39 4.11 -0.77
CA PHE A 54 3.43 4.25 -1.79
C PHE A 54 3.64 2.97 -2.60
N LEU A 55 3.57 1.81 -1.95
CA LEU A 55 3.70 0.51 -2.61
C LEU A 55 2.39 0.05 -3.27
N PHE A 56 1.26 0.28 -2.60
CA PHE A 56 -0.05 -0.20 -3.02
C PHE A 56 -0.59 0.57 -4.23
N LEU A 57 -0.55 1.90 -4.19
CA LEU A 57 -1.30 2.73 -5.12
C LEU A 57 -0.82 2.59 -6.58
N PRO A 58 0.50 2.62 -6.89
CA PRO A 58 0.97 2.43 -8.27
C PRO A 58 0.61 1.04 -8.81
N TRP A 59 0.72 0.01 -7.98
CA TRP A 59 0.34 -1.36 -8.33
C TRP A 59 -1.17 -1.51 -8.56
N PHE A 60 -2.00 -0.90 -7.71
CA PHE A 60 -3.45 -0.96 -7.85
C PHE A 60 -3.92 -0.26 -9.13
N LEU A 61 -3.33 0.89 -9.45
CA LEU A 61 -3.64 1.62 -10.68
C LEU A 61 -3.17 0.86 -11.94
N SER A 62 -2.00 0.21 -11.91
CA SER A 62 -1.54 -0.61 -13.03
C SER A 62 -2.41 -1.87 -13.23
N LEU A 63 -2.84 -2.50 -12.14
CA LEU A 63 -3.79 -3.61 -12.19
C LEU A 63 -5.13 -3.17 -12.79
N SER A 64 -5.66 -2.03 -12.35
CA SER A 64 -6.93 -1.50 -12.84
C SER A 64 -6.88 -1.16 -14.33
N ALA A 65 -5.79 -0.51 -14.78
CA ALA A 65 -5.58 -0.21 -16.19
C ALA A 65 -5.52 -1.48 -17.06
N ALA A 66 -4.84 -2.53 -16.59
CA ALA A 66 -4.78 -3.79 -17.32
C ALA A 66 -6.11 -4.53 -17.38
N GLN A 67 -6.92 -4.47 -16.32
CA GLN A 67 -8.28 -5.05 -16.33
C GLN A 67 -9.20 -4.33 -17.32
N GLU A 68 -9.00 -3.02 -17.53
CA GLU A 68 -9.78 -2.22 -18.47
C GLU A 68 -9.33 -2.42 -19.93
N GLU A 69 -8.06 -2.73 -20.17
CA GLU A 69 -7.55 -3.17 -21.49
C GLU A 69 -7.96 -4.61 -21.84
N ASP A 70 -8.13 -5.49 -20.84
CA ASP A 70 -8.48 -6.91 -21.04
C ASP A 70 -9.95 -7.16 -21.40
N ASP A 71 -10.80 -6.12 -21.46
CA ASP A 71 -12.16 -6.22 -22.04
C ASP A 71 -12.12 -6.64 -23.53
N ASP A 72 -10.96 -6.53 -24.21
CA ASP A 72 -10.70 -7.01 -25.57
C ASP A 72 -9.98 -8.38 -25.66
N GLY A 73 -9.63 -9.04 -24.54
CA GLY A 73 -9.19 -10.44 -24.53
C GLY A 73 -7.98 -10.78 -23.63
N PHE A 74 -8.29 -11.49 -22.54
CA PHE A 74 -7.36 -12.10 -21.58
C PHE A 74 -6.21 -12.89 -22.22
N GLY A 75 -4.97 -12.44 -22.04
CA GLY A 75 -3.83 -13.28 -22.42
C GLY A 75 -2.48 -12.83 -21.84
N PRO A 76 -1.81 -11.80 -22.39
CA PRO A 76 -0.40 -11.54 -22.05
C PRO A 76 -0.15 -10.46 -21.00
N ALA A 77 -1.09 -9.51 -20.78
CA ALA A 77 -0.91 -8.39 -19.85
C ALA A 77 -1.08 -8.82 -18.38
N MET A 78 -2.12 -9.62 -18.11
CA MET A 78 -2.42 -10.15 -16.78
C MET A 78 -1.29 -11.01 -16.20
N GLU A 79 -0.62 -11.78 -17.05
CA GLU A 79 0.44 -12.72 -16.64
C GLU A 79 1.77 -12.02 -16.27
N ARG A 80 2.03 -10.82 -16.80
CA ARG A 80 3.15 -9.96 -16.37
C ARG A 80 2.87 -9.31 -15.01
N ILE A 81 1.65 -8.83 -14.79
CA ILE A 81 1.27 -8.12 -13.55
C ILE A 81 1.21 -9.11 -12.38
N SER A 82 0.72 -10.32 -12.62
CA SER A 82 0.69 -11.39 -11.60
C SER A 82 2.08 -11.77 -11.07
N ARG A 83 3.16 -11.53 -11.84
CA ARG A 83 4.52 -11.89 -11.45
C ARG A 83 5.18 -10.91 -10.48
N ASP A 84 4.71 -9.66 -10.43
CA ASP A 84 5.27 -8.57 -9.61
C ASP A 84 4.26 -8.01 -8.59
N THR A 85 3.21 -8.77 -8.26
CA THR A 85 2.14 -8.34 -7.36
C THR A 85 2.57 -8.25 -5.88
N GLY A 86 3.72 -8.83 -5.53
CA GLY A 86 4.18 -8.94 -4.14
C GLY A 86 4.25 -7.61 -3.37
N PRO A 87 4.91 -6.57 -3.91
CA PRO A 87 5.06 -5.29 -3.23
C PRO A 87 3.71 -4.55 -3.02
N GLY A 88 2.79 -4.62 -3.99
CA GLY A 88 1.51 -3.92 -3.91
C GLY A 88 0.56 -4.49 -2.86
N VAL A 89 0.44 -5.82 -2.80
CA VAL A 89 -0.37 -6.51 -1.78
C VAL A 89 0.23 -6.33 -0.39
N PHE A 90 1.55 -6.36 -0.28
CA PHE A 90 2.22 -6.02 0.98
C PHE A 90 1.94 -4.57 1.40
N GLY A 91 1.93 -3.63 0.45
CA GLY A 91 1.53 -2.24 0.67
C GLY A 91 0.12 -2.10 1.24
N LEU A 92 -0.85 -2.82 0.68
CA LEU A 92 -2.22 -2.88 1.23
C LEU A 92 -2.23 -3.45 2.64
N GLY A 93 -1.39 -4.46 2.89
CA GLY A 93 -1.18 -5.03 4.20
C GLY A 93 -0.65 -4.03 5.22
N LEU A 94 0.30 -3.17 4.83
CA LEU A 94 0.85 -2.12 5.70
C LEU A 94 -0.21 -1.07 6.04
N GLU A 95 -1.05 -0.67 5.09
CA GLU A 95 -2.19 0.24 5.35
C GLU A 95 -3.16 -0.33 6.37
N MET A 96 -3.61 -1.56 6.13
CA MET A 96 -4.49 -2.28 7.05
C MET A 96 -3.82 -2.45 8.43
N GLY A 97 -2.52 -2.75 8.44
CA GLY A 97 -1.73 -2.87 9.66
C GLY A 97 -1.64 -1.57 10.45
N ALA A 98 -1.44 -0.43 9.77
CA ALA A 98 -1.41 0.90 10.40
C ALA A 98 -2.77 1.26 11.02
N ILE A 99 -3.87 0.94 10.33
CA ILE A 99 -5.23 1.15 10.84
C ILE A 99 -5.49 0.28 12.07
N VAL A 100 -5.12 -1.00 12.04
CA VAL A 100 -5.26 -1.91 13.19
C VAL A 100 -4.39 -1.46 14.36
N MET A 101 -3.15 -1.02 14.10
CA MET A 101 -2.27 -0.43 15.12
C MET A 101 -2.93 0.80 15.77
N LEU A 102 -3.47 1.73 14.98
CA LEU A 102 -4.21 2.89 15.49
C LEU A 102 -5.40 2.47 16.36
N ALA A 103 -6.21 1.51 15.90
CA ALA A 103 -7.37 1.02 16.65
C ALA A 103 -6.99 0.34 17.97
N VAL A 104 -5.92 -0.46 17.98
CA VAL A 104 -5.43 -1.12 19.20
C VAL A 104 -4.82 -0.09 20.15
N GLY A 105 -4.03 0.86 19.64
CA GLY A 105 -3.48 1.96 20.42
C GLY A 105 -4.58 2.80 21.08
N PHE A 106 -5.68 3.03 20.37
CA PHE A 106 -6.83 3.75 20.91
C PHE A 106 -7.56 2.94 22.00
N ALA A 107 -7.75 1.64 21.79
CA ALA A 107 -8.48 0.78 22.72
C ALA A 107 -7.69 0.42 23.98
N ARG A 108 -6.36 0.30 23.90
CA ARG A 108 -5.50 -0.23 24.99
C ARG A 108 -4.39 0.72 25.45
N GLY A 109 -4.22 1.87 24.80
CA GLY A 109 -3.10 2.78 25.00
C GLY A 109 -1.93 2.50 24.05
N PRO A 110 -1.05 3.50 23.85
CA PRO A 110 0.02 3.44 22.84
C PRO A 110 1.24 2.63 23.30
N ASP A 111 1.18 1.31 23.15
CA ASP A 111 2.37 0.43 23.21
C ASP A 111 2.98 0.26 21.81
N LEU A 112 4.08 0.98 21.56
CA LEU A 112 4.71 1.04 20.24
C LEU A 112 5.16 -0.33 19.75
N LEU A 113 5.72 -1.17 20.63
CA LEU A 113 6.28 -2.46 20.24
C LEU A 113 5.15 -3.41 19.83
N LEU A 114 4.08 -3.45 20.64
CA LEU A 114 2.89 -4.23 20.35
C LEU A 114 2.18 -3.73 19.09
N GLY A 115 2.04 -2.42 18.94
CA GLY A 115 1.40 -1.80 17.79
C GLY A 115 2.10 -2.13 16.49
N VAL A 116 3.43 -1.96 16.44
CA VAL A 116 4.24 -2.29 15.26
C VAL A 116 4.21 -3.80 14.98
N ALA A 117 4.30 -4.64 16.00
CA ALA A 117 4.22 -6.09 15.82
C ALA A 117 2.87 -6.52 15.22
N ILE A 118 1.76 -5.94 15.69
CA ILE A 118 0.42 -6.19 15.14
C ILE A 118 0.32 -5.69 13.70
N ALA A 119 0.81 -4.49 13.40
CA ALA A 119 0.77 -3.94 12.05
C ALA A 119 1.52 -4.83 11.05
N LEU A 120 2.72 -5.28 11.42
CA LEU A 120 3.52 -6.17 10.59
C LEU A 120 2.87 -7.56 10.46
N ALA A 121 2.27 -8.09 11.53
CA ALA A 121 1.55 -9.35 11.45
C ALA A 121 0.35 -9.27 10.49
N VAL A 122 -0.39 -8.15 10.51
CA VAL A 122 -1.47 -7.89 9.54
C VAL A 122 -0.91 -7.78 8.13
N ALA A 123 0.18 -7.04 7.94
CA ALA A 123 0.79 -6.86 6.62
C ALA A 123 1.25 -8.19 6.00
N VAL A 124 1.92 -9.03 6.79
CA VAL A 124 2.32 -10.38 6.38
C VAL A 124 1.09 -11.26 6.13
N GLY A 125 0.07 -11.20 6.99
CA GLY A 125 -1.16 -11.95 6.81
C GLY A 125 -1.87 -11.62 5.49
N VAL A 126 -2.00 -10.33 5.18
CA VAL A 126 -2.56 -9.85 3.91
C VAL A 126 -1.70 -10.29 2.73
N TYR A 127 -0.38 -10.15 2.82
CA TYR A 127 0.54 -10.59 1.78
C TYR A 127 0.41 -12.10 1.48
N LEU A 128 0.35 -12.93 2.52
CA LEU A 128 0.18 -14.37 2.38
C LEU A 128 -1.19 -14.72 1.80
N VAL A 129 -2.27 -14.12 2.29
CA VAL A 129 -3.62 -14.36 1.74
C VAL A 129 -3.69 -13.94 0.28
N GLY A 130 -3.17 -12.76 -0.06
CA GLY A 130 -3.15 -12.26 -1.42
C GLY A 130 -2.30 -13.14 -2.33
N SER A 131 -1.12 -13.60 -1.90
CA SER A 131 -0.28 -14.49 -2.70
C SER A 131 -0.95 -15.84 -2.97
N PHE A 132 -1.69 -16.41 -2.00
CA PHE A 132 -2.48 -17.62 -2.22
C PHE A 132 -3.67 -17.41 -3.16
N VAL A 133 -4.38 -16.29 -3.06
CA VAL A 133 -5.55 -16.01 -3.91
C VAL A 133 -5.12 -15.72 -5.35
N LEU A 134 -4.07 -14.93 -5.55
CA LEU A 134 -3.59 -14.57 -6.88
C LEU A 134 -2.78 -15.72 -7.51
N GLY A 135 -1.97 -16.44 -6.73
CA GLY A 135 -1.23 -17.61 -7.21
C GLY A 135 -2.12 -18.83 -7.55
N ARG A 136 -3.42 -18.79 -7.27
CA ARG A 136 -4.39 -19.80 -7.74
C ARG A 136 -5.01 -19.47 -9.10
N GLN A 137 -4.80 -18.27 -9.63
CA GLN A 137 -5.35 -17.82 -10.92
C GLN A 137 -4.33 -17.85 -12.07
N SER A 138 -3.06 -18.16 -11.77
CA SER A 138 -2.00 -18.53 -12.73
C SER A 138 -1.94 -20.04 -12.94
#